data_AF-A0A7W1H616-F1
#
_entry.id   AF-A0A7W1H616-F1
#
_cell.length_a   1.000
_cell.length_b   1.000
_cell.length_c   1.000
_cell.angle_alpha   90.00
_cell.angle_beta   90.00
_cell.angle_gamma   90.00
#
_symmetry.space_group_name_H-M   'P 1'
#
loop_
_entity.id
_entity.type
_entity.pdbx_description
1 polymer ?
#
loop_
_entity_poly.entity_id
_entity_poly.type
_entity_poly.pdbx_seq_one_letter_code
_entity_poly.pdbx_strand_id
1 'polypeptide(L)'
;MQSFTVVGTPTNAVVNIPAFTPGTFDPVTATFTVINPSLPVDFTLRAASTYHSIFIRVRCSSALNTFSGRATAVNATIAGINATLVDTGPLPAAGGSITRSLLSANVLGGALTTGLLNATTLGAGDQSRSQAQVENLFLMVGG
;
A
#
# COMPACT_ATOMS: atom_id res chain seq x y z
N MET A 1 6.26 -19.74 40.42
CA MET A 1 6.06 -20.74 39.34
C MET A 1 6.35 -20.05 38.01
N GLN A 2 7.01 -20.70 37.05
CA GLN A 2 7.23 -20.15 35.71
C GLN A 2 6.03 -20.48 34.81
N SER A 3 5.63 -19.55 33.96
CA SER A 3 4.56 -19.76 32.96
C SER A 3 4.83 -19.00 31.67
N PHE A 4 4.33 -19.56 30.57
CA PHE A 4 4.32 -18.91 29.27
C PHE A 4 2.96 -19.19 28.62
N THR A 5 2.13 -18.16 28.52
CA THR A 5 0.72 -18.31 28.15
C THR A 5 0.27 -17.20 27.22
N VAL A 6 -0.79 -17.47 26.46
CA VAL A 6 -1.56 -16.41 25.82
C VAL A 6 -2.43 -15.72 26.87
N VAL A 7 -2.49 -14.39 26.81
CA VAL A 7 -3.38 -13.57 27.64
C VAL A 7 -4.55 -13.11 26.78
N GLY A 8 -5.76 -13.47 27.22
CA GLY A 8 -6.98 -13.24 26.45
C GLY A 8 -7.14 -14.22 25.29
N THR A 9 -8.17 -14.00 24.49
CA THR A 9 -8.46 -14.78 23.28
C THR A 9 -7.77 -14.12 22.08
N PRO A 10 -6.87 -14.83 21.36
CA PRO A 10 -6.32 -14.33 20.11
C PRO A 10 -7.42 -13.96 19.11
N THR A 11 -7.25 -12.85 18.40
CA THR A 11 -8.07 -12.53 17.24
C THR A 11 -7.34 -12.96 15.97
N ASN A 12 -8.04 -13.71 15.11
CA ASN A 12 -7.55 -14.09 13.78
C ASN A 12 -6.19 -14.83 13.75
N ALA A 13 -5.80 -15.42 14.87
CA ALA A 13 -4.57 -16.19 14.99
C ALA A 13 -4.77 -17.40 15.90
N VAL A 14 -4.09 -18.49 15.58
CA VAL A 14 -3.95 -19.64 16.47
C VAL A 14 -2.53 -19.61 17.01
N VAL A 15 -2.39 -19.56 18.32
CA VAL A 15 -1.09 -19.56 18.99
C VAL A 15 -0.82 -20.94 19.59
N ASN A 16 0.35 -21.49 19.28
CA ASN A 16 0.82 -22.75 19.83
C ASN A 16 2.05 -22.49 20.70
N ILE A 17 1.93 -22.85 21.99
CA ILE A 17 3.03 -22.82 22.95
C ILE A 17 3.35 -24.27 23.29
N PRO A 18 4.57 -24.76 22.99
CA PRO A 18 4.94 -26.12 23.33
C PRO A 18 4.96 -26.29 24.85
N ALA A 19 4.69 -27.51 25.31
CA ALA A 19 4.89 -27.85 26.72
C ALA A 19 6.36 -27.67 27.10
N PHE A 20 6.62 -27.15 28.29
CA PHE A 20 7.96 -26.98 28.84
C PHE A 20 7.91 -27.25 30.35
N THR A 21 9.05 -27.64 30.91
CA THR A 21 9.17 -27.94 32.33
C THR A 21 9.51 -26.66 33.10
N PRO A 22 8.85 -26.36 34.24
CA PRO A 22 9.28 -25.26 35.09
C PRO A 22 10.75 -25.41 35.50
N GLY A 23 11.56 -24.38 35.28
CA GLY A 23 13.01 -24.43 35.49
C GLY A 23 13.83 -24.66 34.23
N THR A 24 13.20 -24.81 33.05
CA THR A 24 13.90 -24.80 31.76
C THR A 24 14.56 -23.43 31.52
N PHE A 25 15.85 -23.45 31.21
CA PHE A 25 16.62 -22.27 30.81
C PHE A 25 16.80 -22.19 29.28
N ASP A 26 16.54 -23.28 28.58
CA ASP A 26 16.52 -23.29 27.12
C ASP A 26 15.38 -22.41 26.57
N PRO A 27 15.58 -21.74 25.43
CA PRO A 27 14.54 -20.91 24.83
C PRO A 27 13.27 -21.70 24.50
N VAL A 28 12.13 -21.25 25.01
CA VAL A 28 10.81 -21.77 24.62
C VAL A 28 10.27 -20.91 23.48
N THR A 29 10.08 -21.50 22.31
CA THR A 29 9.58 -20.79 21.12
C THR A 29 8.08 -21.00 20.95
N ALA A 30 7.29 -19.92 21.00
CA ALA A 30 5.89 -19.93 20.62
C ALA A 30 5.76 -19.67 19.11
N THR A 31 4.87 -20.39 18.44
CA THR A 31 4.53 -20.19 17.03
C THR A 31 3.08 -19.73 16.91
N PHE A 32 2.76 -18.96 15.88
CA PHE A 32 1.37 -18.61 15.58
C PHE A 32 1.08 -18.72 14.09
N THR A 33 -0.16 -19.06 13.77
CA THR A 33 -0.68 -19.11 12.40
C THR A 33 -1.77 -18.07 12.26
N VAL A 34 -1.65 -17.21 11.25
CA VAL A 34 -2.70 -16.25 10.89
C VAL A 34 -3.81 -16.98 10.15
N ILE A 35 -5.05 -16.84 10.61
CA ILE A 35 -6.21 -17.55 10.05
C ILE A 35 -6.62 -16.90 8.71
N ASN A 36 -6.77 -15.57 8.69
CA ASN A 36 -7.08 -14.80 7.50
C ASN A 36 -6.17 -13.57 7.39
N PRO A 37 -5.24 -13.48 6.43
CA PRO A 37 -4.29 -12.36 6.33
C PRO A 37 -4.96 -11.01 6.07
N SER A 38 -6.22 -11.02 5.64
CA SER A 38 -7.02 -9.82 5.38
C SER A 38 -7.72 -9.26 6.62
N LEU A 39 -7.62 -9.92 7.78
CA LEU A 39 -8.21 -9.46 9.04
C LEU A 39 -7.11 -9.08 10.04
N PRO A 40 -7.36 -8.11 10.95
CA PRO A 40 -6.37 -7.75 11.96
C PRO A 40 -6.04 -8.94 12.86
N VAL A 41 -4.79 -9.03 13.29
CA VAL A 41 -4.33 -9.98 14.30
C VAL A 41 -4.01 -9.23 15.57
N ASP A 42 -4.50 -9.71 16.71
CA ASP A 42 -4.16 -9.18 18.03
C ASP A 42 -4.13 -10.31 19.07
N PHE A 43 -3.00 -10.44 19.76
CA PHE A 43 -2.90 -11.26 20.96
C PHE A 43 -1.72 -10.80 21.81
N THR A 44 -1.73 -11.19 23.08
CA THR A 44 -0.63 -10.92 24.01
C THR A 44 -0.09 -12.23 24.55
N LEU A 45 1.22 -12.41 24.50
CA LEU A 45 1.93 -13.46 25.21
C LEU A 45 2.40 -12.91 26.55
N ARG A 46 2.32 -13.73 27.59
CA ARG A 46 2.89 -13.45 28.91
C ARG A 46 3.87 -14.55 29.26
N ALA A 47 5.12 -14.17 29.48
CA ALA A 47 6.09 -14.97 30.19
C ALA A 47 6.15 -14.46 31.63
N ALA A 48 5.99 -15.34 32.62
CA ALA A 48 6.00 -14.94 34.02
C ALA A 48 6.78 -15.92 34.89
N SER A 49 7.29 -15.39 35.99
CA SER A 49 7.86 -16.11 37.13
C SER A 49 7.13 -15.68 38.40
N THR A 50 7.65 -16.09 39.56
CA THR A 50 7.12 -15.64 40.86
C THR A 50 7.22 -14.13 41.05
N TYR A 51 8.23 -13.47 40.44
CA TYR A 51 8.54 -12.05 40.73
C TYR A 51 8.45 -11.14 39.51
N HIS A 52 8.55 -11.68 38.30
CA HIS A 52 8.64 -10.90 37.07
C HIS A 52 7.66 -11.42 36.03
N SER A 53 7.15 -10.50 35.21
CA SER A 53 6.41 -10.85 34.00
C SER A 53 6.77 -9.93 32.85
N ILE A 54 6.88 -10.52 31.67
CA ILE A 54 7.04 -9.82 30.40
C ILE A 54 5.78 -10.07 29.59
N PHE A 55 5.26 -9.01 28.99
CA PHE A 55 4.14 -9.06 28.07
C PHE A 55 4.63 -8.67 26.68
N ILE A 56 4.35 -9.50 25.69
CA ILE A 56 4.66 -9.25 24.28
C ILE A 56 3.32 -9.19 23.56
N ARG A 57 2.94 -8.01 23.06
CA ARG A 57 1.72 -7.87 22.27
C ARG A 57 2.05 -7.90 20.79
N VAL A 58 1.43 -8.83 20.07
CA VAL A 58 1.52 -8.96 18.62
C VAL A 58 0.27 -8.31 18.04
N ARG A 59 0.47 -7.29 17.20
CA ARG A 59 -0.62 -6.64 16.48
C ARG A 59 -0.22 -6.47 15.02
N CYS A 60 -1.09 -6.90 14.13
CA CYS A 60 -0.99 -6.58 12.71
C CYS A 60 -2.34 -6.02 12.26
N SER A 61 -2.35 -4.86 11.62
CA SER A 61 -3.56 -4.31 11.01
C SER A 61 -3.89 -5.06 9.73
N SER A 62 -5.17 -5.38 9.50
CA SER A 62 -5.62 -5.85 8.18
C SER A 62 -5.34 -4.79 7.14
N ALA A 63 -4.36 -5.04 6.28
CA ALA A 63 -4.11 -4.21 5.13
C ALA A 63 -4.44 -5.02 3.87
N LEU A 64 -5.73 -5.30 3.65
CA LEU A 64 -6.22 -5.36 2.27
C LEU A 64 -6.32 -3.89 1.80
N ASN A 65 -5.16 -3.24 1.66
CA ASN A 65 -5.11 -1.89 1.14
C ASN A 65 -5.47 -1.99 -0.33
N THR A 66 -6.64 -1.47 -0.69
CA THR A 66 -7.01 -1.31 -2.08
C THR A 66 -6.44 0.00 -2.58
N PHE A 67 -5.54 -0.10 -3.56
CA PHE A 67 -4.94 1.09 -4.15
C PHE A 67 -5.84 1.66 -5.24
N SER A 68 -5.89 2.98 -5.31
CA SER A 68 -6.51 3.69 -6.43
C SER A 68 -5.65 4.88 -6.80
N GLY A 69 -5.78 5.33 -8.04
CA GLY A 69 -5.01 6.44 -8.56
C GLY A 69 -5.09 6.48 -10.07
N ARG A 70 -4.84 7.65 -10.63
CA ARG A 70 -4.73 7.90 -12.07
C ARG A 70 -3.98 9.21 -12.23
N ALA A 71 -3.02 9.24 -13.15
CA ALA A 71 -2.31 10.44 -13.52
C ALA A 71 -2.54 10.73 -15.00
N THR A 72 -2.97 11.94 -15.31
CA THR A 72 -3.19 12.42 -16.68
C THR A 72 -2.39 13.69 -16.87
N ALA A 73 -1.47 13.72 -17.84
CA ALA A 73 -0.59 14.86 -18.06
C ALA A 73 -1.30 16.02 -18.76
N VAL A 74 -2.10 15.71 -19.79
CA VAL A 74 -2.92 16.70 -20.50
C VAL A 74 -4.29 16.11 -20.77
N ASN A 75 -5.31 16.84 -20.35
CA ASN A 75 -6.72 16.63 -20.68
C ASN A 75 -7.31 18.00 -20.99
N ALA A 76 -7.57 18.29 -22.26
CA ALA A 76 -7.98 19.60 -22.72
C ALA A 76 -9.18 19.50 -23.67
N THR A 77 -10.00 20.55 -23.67
CA THR A 77 -11.08 20.75 -24.65
C THR A 77 -10.83 22.06 -25.38
N ILE A 78 -10.66 22.01 -26.70
CA ILE A 78 -10.35 23.18 -27.54
C ILE A 78 -11.38 23.24 -28.65
N ALA A 79 -12.12 24.36 -28.72
CA ALA A 79 -13.20 24.56 -29.70
C ALA A 79 -14.21 23.38 -29.76
N GLY A 80 -14.49 22.76 -28.61
CA GLY A 80 -15.40 21.61 -28.50
C GLY A 80 -14.76 20.24 -28.79
N ILE A 81 -13.48 20.17 -29.14
CA ILE A 81 -12.76 18.91 -29.39
C ILE A 81 -11.94 18.54 -28.15
N ASN A 82 -12.12 17.32 -27.66
CA ASN A 82 -11.38 16.80 -26.51
C ASN A 82 -10.06 16.15 -26.96
N ALA A 83 -8.98 16.44 -26.23
CA ALA A 83 -7.67 15.85 -26.43
C ALA A 83 -7.08 15.37 -25.09
N THR A 84 -6.74 14.08 -25.04
CA THR A 84 -5.98 13.46 -23.94
C THR A 84 -4.70 12.89 -24.51
N LEU A 85 -3.55 13.33 -24.01
CA LEU A 85 -2.26 12.98 -24.60
C LEU A 85 -1.52 11.87 -23.84
N VAL A 86 -1.50 11.94 -22.51
CA VAL A 86 -0.84 10.94 -21.66
C VAL A 86 -1.70 10.69 -20.43
N ASP A 87 -2.09 9.43 -20.24
CA ASP A 87 -2.91 8.98 -19.14
C ASP A 87 -2.49 7.58 -18.71
N THR A 88 -2.22 7.39 -17.42
CA THR A 88 -1.88 6.07 -16.88
C THR A 88 -3.06 5.12 -16.88
N GLY A 89 -4.30 5.63 -16.91
CA GLY A 89 -5.47 4.83 -16.57
C GLY A 89 -5.55 4.52 -15.07
N PRO A 90 -6.56 3.75 -14.63
CA PRO A 90 -6.74 3.42 -13.22
C PRO A 90 -5.66 2.46 -12.73
N LEU A 91 -5.12 2.73 -11.53
CA LEU A 91 -4.23 1.82 -10.83
C LEU A 91 -4.99 0.55 -10.39
N PRO A 92 -4.40 -0.65 -10.52
CA PRO A 92 -5.00 -1.87 -9.99
C PRO A 92 -5.19 -1.79 -8.48
N ALA A 93 -6.29 -2.37 -7.98
CA ALA A 93 -6.59 -2.40 -6.54
C ALA A 93 -5.52 -3.13 -5.72
N ALA A 94 -4.77 -4.04 -6.34
CA ALA A 94 -3.64 -4.73 -5.71
C ALA A 94 -2.38 -3.86 -5.58
N GLY A 95 -2.35 -2.66 -6.17
CA GLY A 95 -1.19 -1.77 -6.21
C GLY A 95 -0.31 -2.01 -7.43
N GLY A 96 0.93 -1.54 -7.36
CA GLY A 96 1.89 -1.57 -8.47
C GLY A 96 2.23 -0.17 -8.98
N SER A 97 2.87 -0.09 -10.14
CA SER A 97 3.26 1.17 -10.77
C SER A 97 2.91 1.18 -12.25
N ILE A 98 2.30 2.26 -12.72
CA ILE A 98 2.01 2.53 -14.12
C ILE A 98 2.66 3.85 -14.49
N THR A 99 3.50 3.83 -15.52
CA THR A 99 4.14 5.03 -16.09
C THR A 99 3.81 5.13 -17.57
N ARG A 100 3.44 6.33 -18.01
CA ARG A 100 3.22 6.66 -19.42
C ARG A 100 3.95 7.96 -19.73
N SER A 101 4.69 7.97 -20.82
CA SER A 101 5.41 9.15 -21.28
C SER A 101 5.21 9.35 -22.78
N LEU A 102 5.27 10.61 -23.20
CA LEU A 102 5.23 11.03 -24.60
C LEU A 102 6.24 12.14 -24.79
N LEU A 103 7.15 11.99 -25.74
CA LEU A 103 8.27 12.93 -25.91
C LEU A 103 7.83 14.31 -26.43
N SER A 104 6.80 14.33 -27.28
CA SER A 104 6.20 15.54 -27.80
C SER A 104 4.84 15.22 -28.40
N ALA A 105 3.92 16.17 -28.34
CA ALA A 105 2.66 16.07 -29.08
C ALA A 105 2.36 17.38 -29.79
N ASN A 106 1.85 17.27 -31.01
CA ASN A 106 1.20 18.36 -31.73
C ASN A 106 -0.15 17.82 -32.19
N VAL A 107 -1.22 18.38 -31.64
CA VAL A 107 -2.59 17.94 -31.93
C VAL A 107 -3.46 19.13 -32.30
N LEU A 108 -4.61 18.83 -32.90
CA LEU A 108 -5.62 19.84 -33.25
C LEU A 108 -5.05 20.92 -34.18
N GLY A 109 -4.28 20.49 -35.20
CA GLY A 109 -3.70 21.39 -36.19
C GLY A 109 -2.66 22.36 -35.63
N GLY A 110 -2.03 22.01 -34.51
CA GLY A 110 -1.05 22.86 -33.82
C GLY A 110 -1.64 23.75 -32.72
N ALA A 111 -2.97 23.70 -32.51
CA ALA A 111 -3.61 24.43 -31.43
C ALA A 111 -3.11 23.98 -30.04
N LEU A 112 -2.69 22.72 -29.90
CA LEU A 112 -2.07 22.22 -28.68
C LEU A 112 -0.75 21.53 -29.03
N THR A 113 0.34 22.11 -28.54
CA THR A 113 1.69 21.58 -28.68
C THR A 113 2.30 21.38 -27.30
N THR A 114 3.01 20.27 -27.11
CA THR A 114 3.66 19.92 -25.85
C THR A 114 5.02 19.30 -26.12
N GLY A 115 5.97 19.53 -25.21
CA GLY A 115 7.21 18.77 -25.13
C GLY A 115 7.01 17.46 -24.38
N LEU A 116 7.96 17.11 -23.51
CA LEU A 116 7.92 15.87 -22.74
C LEU A 116 6.72 15.87 -21.79
N LEU A 117 5.88 14.85 -21.91
CA LEU A 117 4.79 14.53 -21.02
C LEU A 117 5.15 13.26 -20.25
N ASN A 118 4.91 13.27 -18.95
CA ASN A 118 5.10 12.10 -18.10
C ASN A 118 3.97 12.01 -17.08
N ALA A 119 3.36 10.84 -16.96
CA ALA A 119 2.36 10.55 -15.95
C ALA A 119 2.72 9.23 -15.27
N THR A 120 2.77 9.24 -13.94
CA THR A 120 3.09 8.09 -13.11
C THR A 120 2.03 7.93 -12.03
N THR A 121 1.60 6.69 -11.82
CA THR A 121 0.74 6.32 -10.70
C THR A 121 1.35 5.10 -10.02
N LEU A 122 1.48 5.15 -8.69
CA LEU A 122 2.00 4.04 -7.89
C LEU A 122 1.13 3.81 -6.66
N GLY A 123 0.96 2.56 -6.27
CA GLY A 123 0.35 2.17 -5.00
C GLY A 123 1.17 1.08 -4.34
N ALA A 124 1.66 1.36 -3.15
CA ALA A 124 2.43 0.43 -2.33
C ALA A 124 2.28 0.77 -0.85
N GLY A 125 2.36 -0.24 0.02
CA GLY A 125 2.19 -0.06 1.46
C GLY A 125 0.79 0.44 1.80
N ASP A 126 0.70 1.62 2.39
CA ASP A 126 -0.54 2.30 2.79
C ASP A 126 -0.84 3.56 1.96
N GLN A 127 -0.12 3.76 0.85
CA GLN A 127 -0.21 5.00 0.05
C GLN A 127 -0.36 4.74 -1.44
N SER A 128 -1.09 5.66 -2.08
CA SER A 128 -1.10 5.85 -3.53
C SER A 128 -0.54 7.22 -3.88
N ARG A 129 0.28 7.31 -4.92
CA ARG A 129 0.84 8.56 -5.43
C ARG A 129 0.64 8.64 -6.94
N SER A 130 -0.07 9.69 -7.38
CA SER A 130 -0.27 10.02 -8.79
C SER A 130 0.47 11.32 -9.08
N GLN A 131 1.30 11.33 -10.12
CA GLN A 131 2.10 12.50 -10.49
C GLN A 131 2.05 12.69 -12.01
N ALA A 132 1.84 13.91 -12.45
CA ALA A 132 1.82 14.30 -13.85
C ALA A 132 2.78 15.48 -14.06
N GLN A 133 3.50 15.46 -15.18
CA GLN A 133 4.46 16.47 -15.57
C GLN A 133 4.29 16.78 -17.05
N VAL A 134 4.39 18.08 -17.36
CA VAL A 134 4.27 18.62 -18.70
C VAL A 134 5.41 19.60 -18.90
N GLU A 135 6.20 19.36 -19.95
CA GLU A 135 7.24 20.27 -20.40
C GLU A 135 6.78 21.00 -21.66
N ASN A 136 7.14 22.29 -21.78
CA ASN A 136 6.95 23.10 -22.99
C ASN A 136 5.52 23.04 -23.56
N LEU A 137 4.52 23.36 -22.73
CA LEU A 137 3.12 23.46 -23.15
C LEU A 137 2.87 24.77 -23.91
N PHE A 138 2.35 24.65 -25.13
CA PHE A 138 1.89 25.76 -25.95
C PHE A 138 0.43 25.53 -26.38
N LEU A 139 -0.40 26.55 -26.16
CA LEU A 139 -1.82 26.54 -26.49
C LEU A 139 -2.13 27.76 -27.36
N MET A 140 -2.68 27.52 -28.55
CA MET A 140 -3.16 28.56 -29.46
C MET A 140 -4.69 28.56 -29.47
N VAL A 141 -5.28 29.69 -29.08
CA VAL A 141 -6.72 29.91 -29.13
C VAL A 141 -6.96 31.05 -30.13
N GLY A 142 -7.68 30.75 -31.22
CA GLY A 142 -8.09 31.76 -32.20
C GLY A 142 -9.28 32.54 -31.66
N GLY A 143 -9.16 33.86 -31.64
CA GLY A 143 -10.25 34.82 -31.42
C GLY A 143 -10.39 35.72 -32.65
#